data_AF-A0A0U3E472-F1
#
_entry.id   AF-A0A0U3E472-F1
#
_cell.length_a   1.000
_cell.length_b   1.000
_cell.length_c   1.000
_cell.angle_alpha   90.00
_cell.angle_beta   90.00
_cell.angle_gamma   90.00
#
_symmetry.space_group_name_H-M   'P 1'
#
loop_
_entity.id
_entity.type
_entity.pdbx_description
1 polymer ?
#
loop_
_entity_poly.entity_id
_entity_poly.type
_entity_poly.pdbx_seq_one_letter_code
_entity_poly.pdbx_strand_id
1 'polypeptide(L)'
;MEKYDSDKQFEILLRRYKEIKKLSDEAELLRDDFNDAEQEALNYCNRTDPAIGMATSIRDLAKLRFNQRDVEGETSRSEGGVSQSFEEGIPKKIRSQLNGYRVARARKLS
;
A
#
# COMPACT_ATOMS: atom_id res chain seq x y z
N MET A 1 16.03 -5.49 -17.78
CA MET A 1 14.72 -5.19 -17.14
C MET A 1 15.02 -4.86 -15.69
N GLU A 2 14.64 -3.67 -15.22
CA GLU A 2 14.89 -3.26 -13.83
C GLU A 2 14.15 -4.21 -12.88
N LYS A 3 14.87 -4.77 -11.91
CA LYS A 3 14.29 -5.65 -10.89
C LYS A 3 13.54 -4.79 -9.87
N TYR A 4 12.47 -5.35 -9.30
CA TYR A 4 11.83 -4.72 -8.16
C TYR A 4 12.80 -4.68 -6.99
N ASP A 5 12.90 -3.52 -6.35
CA ASP A 5 13.73 -3.25 -5.19
C ASP A 5 12.85 -2.55 -4.16
N SER A 6 12.54 -3.27 -3.08
CA SER A 6 11.60 -2.84 -2.06
C SER A 6 12.12 -1.61 -1.32
N ASP A 7 13.41 -1.58 -0.96
CA ASP A 7 14.05 -0.43 -0.32
C ASP A 7 13.99 0.80 -1.23
N LYS A 8 14.31 0.63 -2.51
CA LYS A 8 14.20 1.73 -3.48
C LYS A 8 12.77 2.25 -3.59
N GLN A 9 11.76 1.38 -3.59
CA GLN A 9 10.36 1.81 -3.65
C GLN A 9 9.93 2.54 -2.38
N PHE A 10 10.38 2.08 -1.22
CA PHE A 10 10.17 2.75 0.05
C PHE A 10 10.82 4.14 0.06
N GLU A 11 12.08 4.27 -0.37
CA GLU A 11 12.76 5.57 -0.45
C GLU A 11 12.02 6.55 -1.37
N ILE A 12 11.45 6.07 -2.48
CA ILE A 12 10.64 6.91 -3.37
C ILE A 12 9.33 7.33 -2.69
N LEU A 13 8.73 6.46 -1.89
CA LEU A 13 7.54 6.78 -1.09
C LEU A 13 7.87 7.83 -0.02
N LEU A 14 8.91 7.59 0.79
CA LEU A 14 9.37 8.47 1.86
C LEU A 14 9.66 9.88 1.34
N ARG A 15 10.30 10.02 0.17
CA ARG A 15 10.53 11.33 -0.48
C ARG A 15 9.27 12.16 -0.74
N ARG A 16 8.08 11.53 -0.78
CA ARG A 16 6.82 12.26 -0.92
C ARG A 16 6.37 12.92 0.38
N TYR A 17 6.80 12.38 1.52
CA TYR A 17 6.53 12.89 2.85
C TYR A 17 7.71 13.73 3.32
N LYS A 18 7.80 14.97 2.84
CA LYS A 18 8.94 15.88 3.09
C LYS A 18 9.22 16.15 4.57
N GLU A 19 8.19 16.08 5.40
CA GLU A 19 8.27 16.36 6.83
C GLU A 19 8.75 15.14 7.64
N ILE A 20 8.68 13.93 7.08
CA ILE A 20 9.11 12.71 7.76
C ILE A 20 10.63 12.57 7.61
N LYS A 21 11.33 12.56 8.75
CA LYS A 21 12.78 12.36 8.79
C LYS A 21 13.07 10.87 8.64
N LYS A 22 14.04 10.52 7.79
CA LYS A 22 14.35 9.12 7.43
C LYS A 22 14.61 8.15 8.60
N LEU A 23 15.09 8.67 9.73
CA LEU A 23 15.42 7.88 10.92
C LEU A 23 14.51 8.24 12.10
N SER A 24 13.29 8.70 11.83
CA SER A 24 12.28 8.93 12.87
C SER A 24 11.33 7.76 12.99
N ASP A 25 10.67 7.67 14.14
CA ASP A 25 9.64 6.66 14.41
C ASP A 25 8.53 6.70 13.36
N GLU A 26 8.18 7.88 12.83
CA GLU A 26 7.19 8.01 11.75
C GLU A 26 7.67 7.40 10.43
N ALA A 27 8.97 7.43 10.14
CA ALA A 27 9.52 6.74 8.97
C ALA A 27 9.50 5.22 9.15
N GLU A 28 9.72 4.73 10.37
CA GLU A 28 9.58 3.31 10.69
C GLU A 28 8.13 2.86 10.57
N LEU A 29 7.17 3.64 11.07
CA LEU A 29 5.74 3.36 10.89
C LEU A 29 5.32 3.35 9.42
N LEU A 30 5.78 4.33 8.63
CA LEU A 30 5.54 4.35 7.19
C LEU A 30 6.17 3.13 6.50
N ARG A 31 7.29 2.62 7.01
CA ARG A 31 7.94 1.41 6.48
C ARG A 31 7.12 0.17 6.76
N ASP A 32 6.57 0.05 7.96
CA ASP A 32 5.69 -1.07 8.33
C ASP A 32 4.42 -1.07 7.46
N ASP A 33 3.75 0.07 7.31
CA ASP A 33 2.57 0.17 6.45
C ASP A 33 2.89 -0.11 4.97
N PHE A 34 4.10 0.25 4.52
CA PHE A 34 4.59 -0.10 3.19
C PHE A 34 4.82 -1.60 3.02
N ASN A 35 5.42 -2.26 4.01
CA ASN A 35 5.64 -3.72 4.00
C ASN A 35 4.30 -4.47 3.97
N ASP A 36 3.33 -4.03 4.77
CA ASP A 36 1.97 -4.59 4.79
C ASP A 36 1.25 -4.40 3.45
N ALA A 37 1.35 -3.20 2.86
CA ALA A 37 0.80 -2.92 1.54
C ALA A 37 1.42 -3.82 0.45
N GLU A 38 2.72 -4.08 0.52
CA GLU A 38 3.41 -5.00 -0.39
C GLU A 38 2.87 -6.42 -0.25
N GLN A 39 2.78 -6.94 0.98
CA GLN A 39 2.24 -8.28 1.23
C GLN A 39 0.77 -8.41 0.81
N GLU A 40 -0.06 -7.39 1.07
CA GLU A 40 -1.46 -7.40 0.64
C GLU A 40 -1.58 -7.44 -0.89
N ALA A 41 -0.77 -6.65 -1.61
CA ALA A 41 -0.74 -6.66 -3.07
C ALA A 41 -0.28 -8.02 -3.63
N LEU A 42 0.74 -8.64 -3.01
CA LEU A 42 1.21 -9.97 -3.37
C LEU A 42 0.13 -11.04 -3.17
N ASN A 43 -0.53 -11.02 -2.01
CA ASN A 43 -1.64 -11.92 -1.69
C ASN A 43 -2.79 -11.75 -2.69
N TYR A 44 -3.17 -10.52 -3.01
CA TYR A 44 -4.21 -10.22 -4.00
C TYR A 44 -3.84 -10.74 -5.40
N CYS A 45 -2.57 -10.64 -5.78
CA CYS A 45 -2.05 -11.09 -7.06
C CYS A 45 -1.69 -12.59 -7.10
N ASN A 46 -1.79 -13.32 -5.99
CA ASN A 46 -1.26 -14.69 -5.83
C ASN A 46 0.22 -14.80 -6.25
N ARG A 47 1.06 -13.89 -5.76
CA ARG A 47 2.50 -13.86 -6.02
C ARG A 47 3.29 -14.00 -4.73
N THR A 48 4.49 -14.56 -4.82
CA THR A 48 5.50 -14.54 -3.75
C THR A 48 6.42 -13.34 -3.86
N ASP A 49 6.63 -12.85 -5.09
CA ASP A 49 7.58 -11.78 -5.40
C ASP A 49 6.92 -10.66 -6.21
N PRO A 50 7.21 -9.39 -5.89
CA PRO A 50 6.61 -8.24 -6.56
C PRO A 50 7.19 -8.04 -7.96
N ALA A 51 6.32 -7.74 -8.92
CA ALA A 51 6.73 -7.29 -10.25
C ALA A 51 7.02 -5.78 -10.23
N ILE A 52 7.98 -5.31 -11.02
CA ILE A 52 8.30 -3.87 -11.13
C ILE A 52 7.06 -3.01 -11.47
N GLY A 53 6.13 -3.55 -12.25
CA GLY A 53 4.87 -2.90 -12.60
C GLY A 53 3.89 -2.70 -11.43
N MET A 54 4.03 -3.46 -10.34
CA MET A 54 3.20 -3.34 -9.13
C MET A 54 3.64 -2.18 -8.21
N ALA A 55 4.84 -1.62 -8.43
CA ALA A 55 5.46 -0.65 -7.52
C ALA A 55 4.60 0.60 -7.25
N THR A 56 3.90 1.11 -8.25
CA THR A 56 3.01 2.27 -8.05
C THR A 56 1.81 1.90 -7.20
N SER A 57 1.20 0.74 -7.45
CA SER A 57 0.03 0.27 -6.71
C SER A 57 0.35 -0.01 -5.23
N ILE A 58 1.52 -0.60 -4.95
CA ILE A 58 2.00 -0.84 -3.58
C ILE A 58 2.21 0.48 -2.84
N ARG A 59 2.91 1.45 -3.46
CA ARG A 59 3.13 2.77 -2.85
C ARG A 59 1.84 3.53 -2.61
N ASP A 60 0.86 3.43 -3.51
CA ASP A 60 -0.43 4.11 -3.33
C ASP A 60 -1.27 3.45 -2.22
N LEU A 61 -1.16 2.13 -2.05
CA LEU A 61 -1.80 1.40 -0.95
C LEU A 61 -1.13 1.74 0.40
N ALA A 62 0.19 1.85 0.43
CA ALA A 62 0.94 2.26 1.62
C ALA A 62 0.54 3.67 2.09
N LYS A 63 0.41 4.64 1.18
CA LYS A 63 -0.06 6.00 1.52
C LYS A 63 -1.45 6.00 2.13
N LEU A 64 -2.35 5.18 1.58
CA LEU A 64 -3.71 5.09 2.07
C LEU A 64 -3.72 4.58 3.51
N ARG A 65 -2.98 3.49 3.77
CA ARG A 65 -2.85 2.88 5.10
C ARG A 65 -2.28 3.88 6.10
N PHE A 66 -1.16 4.52 5.76
CA PHE A 66 -0.53 5.52 6.63
C PHE A 66 -1.46 6.70 6.94
N ASN A 67 -2.13 7.25 5.92
CA ASN A 67 -3.06 8.36 6.12
C ASN A 67 -4.30 7.96 6.93
N GLN A 68 -4.79 6.72 6.82
CA GLN A 68 -5.92 6.23 7.62
C GLN A 68 -5.56 6.18 9.11
N ARG A 69 -4.35 5.77 9.46
CA ARG A 69 -3.87 5.77 10.85
C ARG A 69 -3.79 7.17 11.43
N ASP A 70 -3.30 8.13 10.65
CA ASP A 70 -3.28 9.55 11.08
C ASP A 70 -4.70 10.09 11.33
N VAL A 71 -5.68 9.68 10.51
CA VAL A 71 -7.09 10.09 10.68
C VAL A 71 -7.72 9.43 11.91
N GLU A 72 -7.38 8.19 12.25
CA GLU A 72 -7.83 7.53 13.48
C GLU A 72 -7.32 8.24 14.76
N GLY A 73 -6.20 8.96 14.68
CA GLY A 73 -5.70 9.81 15.77
C GLY A 73 -6.43 11.15 15.92
N GLU A 74 -6.91 11.73 14.81
CA GLU A 74 -7.51 13.07 14.75
C GLU A 74 -9.06 13.08 14.80
N THR A 75 -9.71 11.91 14.82
CA THR A 75 -11.17 11.75 14.66
C THR A 75 -12.04 12.21 15.85
N SER A 76 -11.48 12.87 16.87
CA SER A 76 -12.27 13.56 17.91
C SER A 76 -12.84 14.93 17.49
N ARG A 77 -12.71 15.35 16.22
CA ARG A 77 -13.38 16.56 15.71
C ARG A 77 -14.42 16.23 14.65
N SER A 78 -15.67 16.11 15.10
CA SER A 78 -16.86 16.03 14.26
C SER A 78 -17.14 17.38 13.59
N GLU A 79 -16.52 17.66 12.44
CA GLU A 79 -16.97 18.72 11.54
C GLU A 79 -17.67 18.12 10.32
N GLY A 80 -19.01 18.15 10.37
CA GLY A 80 -19.84 18.27 9.17
C GLY A 80 -19.98 17.05 8.25
N GLY A 81 -20.81 16.07 8.63
CA GLY A 81 -21.75 15.40 7.71
C GLY A 81 -21.21 14.62 6.50
N VAL A 82 -19.90 14.45 6.31
CA VAL A 82 -19.33 13.65 5.23
C VAL A 82 -19.01 12.25 5.75
N SER A 83 -19.86 11.28 5.44
CA SER A 83 -19.55 9.86 5.64
C SER A 83 -18.41 9.45 4.70
N GLN A 84 -17.16 9.46 5.18
CA GLN A 84 -16.08 8.76 4.49
C GLN A 84 -16.35 7.26 4.61
N SER A 85 -16.87 6.67 3.53
CA SER A 85 -16.93 5.21 3.40
C SER A 85 -15.53 4.72 3.05
N PHE A 86 -14.79 4.24 4.05
CA PHE A 86 -13.53 3.54 3.82
C PHE A 86 -13.86 2.18 3.19
N GLU A 87 -13.48 1.96 1.92
CA GLU A 87 -13.55 0.61 1.35
C GLU A 87 -12.65 -0.31 2.18
N GLU A 88 -13.19 -1.41 2.72
CA GLU A 88 -12.39 -2.43 3.41
C GLU A 88 -11.44 -3.12 2.42
N GLY A 89 -10.14 -3.19 2.78
CA GLY A 89 -9.08 -3.78 1.96
C GLY A 89 -8.56 -2.87 0.82
N ILE A 90 -7.86 -3.45 -0.16
CA ILE A 90 -7.31 -2.72 -1.32
C ILE A 90 -8.43 -1.97 -2.08
N PRO A 91 -8.42 -0.63 -2.23
CA PRO A 91 -9.49 0.08 -2.94
C PRO A 91 -9.63 -0.26 -4.42
N LYS A 92 -10.83 -0.09 -4.99
CA LYS A 92 -11.18 -0.42 -6.39
C LYS A 92 -10.17 0.10 -7.41
N LYS A 93 -9.70 1.33 -7.26
CA LYS A 93 -8.72 1.96 -8.16
C LYS A 93 -7.40 1.18 -8.19
N ILE A 94 -6.88 0.79 -7.04
CA ILE A 94 -5.64 0.04 -6.90
C ILE A 94 -5.85 -1.40 -7.38
N ARG A 95 -6.97 -2.03 -7.03
CA ARG A 95 -7.36 -3.36 -7.55
C ARG A 95 -7.34 -3.41 -9.07
N SER A 96 -7.89 -2.40 -9.74
CA SER A 96 -7.92 -2.33 -11.21
C SER A 96 -6.51 -2.34 -11.83
N GLN A 97 -5.52 -1.73 -11.18
CA GLN A 97 -4.13 -1.76 -11.63
C GLN A 97 -3.47 -3.11 -11.35
N LEU A 98 -3.73 -3.68 -10.17
CA LEU A 98 -3.18 -4.98 -9.75
C LEU A 98 -3.75 -6.16 -10.55
N ASN A 99 -4.93 -6.02 -11.14
CA ASN A 99 -5.59 -7.09 -11.89
C ASN A 99 -4.73 -7.67 -13.01
N GLY A 100 -3.94 -6.85 -13.70
CA GLY A 100 -3.03 -7.30 -14.77
C GLY A 100 -1.87 -8.17 -14.28
N TYR A 101 -1.60 -8.19 -12.97
CA TYR A 101 -0.50 -8.94 -12.36
C TYR A 101 -0.98 -10.21 -11.64
N ARG A 102 -2.30 -10.46 -11.58
CA ARG A 102 -2.87 -11.64 -10.91
C ARG A 102 -2.46 -12.92 -11.63
N VAL A 103 -1.89 -13.85 -10.87
CA VAL A 103 -1.61 -15.22 -11.33
C VAL A 103 -2.81 -16.10 -10.99
N ALA A 104 -3.28 -16.87 -11.97
CA ALA A 104 -4.35 -17.83 -11.74
C ALA A 104 -3.83 -18.94 -10.81
N ARG A 105 -4.56 -19.25 -9.73
CA ARG A 105 -4.30 -20.47 -8.96
C ARG A 105 -4.73 -21.65 -9.84
N ALA A 106 -3.77 -22.41 -10.35
CA ALA A 106 -4.08 -23.70 -10.94
C ALA A 106 -4.65 -24.60 -9.82
N ARG A 107 -5.96 -24.80 -9.80
CA ARG A 107 -6.57 -25.85 -8.98
C ARG A 107 -6.17 -27.18 -9.64
N LYS A 108 -5.54 -28.08 -8.88
CA LYS A 108 -5.48 -29.48 -9.29
C LYS A 108 -6.94 -29.95 -9.42
N LEU A 109 -7.33 -30.31 -10.64
CA LEU A 109 -8.52 -31.13 -10.85
C LEU A 109 -8.20 -32.48 -10.23
N SER A 110 -8.75 -32.71 -9.04
CA SER A 110 -8.80 -34.04 -8.40
C SER A 110 -9.96 -34.83 -8.98
#